data_AF-A0A2M8AWT3-F1
#
_entry.id   AF-A0A2M8AWT3-F1
#
_cell.length_a   1.000
_cell.length_b   1.000
_cell.length_c   1.000
_cell.angle_alpha   90.00
_cell.angle_beta   90.00
_cell.angle_gamma   90.00
#
_symmetry.space_group_name_H-M   'P 1'
#
loop_
_entity.id
_entity.type
_entity.pdbx_description
1 polymer ?
#
loop_
_entity_poly.entity_id
_entity_poly.type
_entity_poly.pdbx_seq_one_letter_code
_entity_poly.pdbx_strand_id
1 'polypeptide(L)' 'MILVDTSVWVDHFRRGNKKRESLLRGEQVFGHMFVLGELACGNLRNR' A
#
# COMPACT_ATOMS: atom_id res chain seq x y z
N MET A 1 10.26 11.34 -2.44
CA MET A 1 8.82 11.45 -2.13
C MET A 1 8.05 10.66 -3.19
N ILE A 2 7.54 9.47 -2.87
CA ILE A 2 6.89 8.56 -3.81
C ILE A 2 5.45 8.33 -3.34
N LEU A 3 4.47 8.72 -4.14
CA LEU A 3 3.07 8.39 -3.88
C LEU A 3 2.76 6.99 -4.42
N VAL A 4 2.12 6.16 -3.59
CA VAL A 4 1.89 4.75 -3.90
C VAL A 4 0.40 4.45 -4.04
N ASP A 5 0.06 3.76 -5.14
CA ASP A 5 -1.30 3.32 -5.48
C ASP A 5 -1.75 2.06 -4.70
N THR A 6 -3.05 1.79 -4.66
CA THR A 6 -3.65 0.62 -3.99
C THR A 6 -3.10 -0.71 -4.49
N SER A 7 -2.92 -0.86 -5.80
CA SER A 7 -2.39 -2.11 -6.38
C SER A 7 -1.00 -2.45 -5.85
N VAL A 8 -0.18 -1.42 -5.63
CA VAL A 8 1.19 -1.54 -5.12
C VAL A 8 1.19 -1.94 -3.64
N TRP A 9 0.27 -1.39 -2.84
CA TRP A 9 0.08 -1.79 -1.45
C TRP A 9 -0.43 -3.24 -1.33
N VAL A 10 -1.41 -3.63 -2.13
CA VAL A 10 -1.93 -5.01 -2.15
C VAL A 10 -0.83 -6.01 -2.51
N ASP A 11 -0.02 -5.73 -3.53
CA ASP A 11 1.13 -6.57 -3.90
C ASP A 11 2.16 -6.65 -2.77
N HIS A 12 2.46 -5.52 -2.11
CA HIS A 12 3.35 -5.49 -0.96
C HIS A 12 2.84 -6.32 0.22
N PHE A 13 1.56 -6.21 0.58
CA PHE A 13 0.98 -6.99 1.68
C PHE A 13 0.87 -8.49 1.39
N ARG A 14 0.65 -8.88 0.13
CA ARG A 14 0.51 -10.29 -0.26
C ARG A 14 1.84 -11.02 -0.42
N ARG A 15 2.86 -10.35 -0.95
CA ARG A 15 4.11 -11.01 -1.37
C ARG A 15 5.34 -10.52 -0.61
N GLY A 16 5.25 -9.37 0.05
CA GLY A 16 6.43 -8.68 0.60
C GLY A 16 7.34 -8.14 -0.52
N ASN A 17 8.05 -7.04 -0.26
CA ASN A 17 9.05 -6.54 -1.21
C ASN A 17 10.15 -5.76 -0.48
N LYS A 18 11.35 -6.36 -0.38
CA LYS A 18 12.51 -5.80 0.34
C LYS A 18 12.91 -4.39 -0.13
N LYS A 19 12.75 -4.08 -1.42
CA LYS A 19 13.04 -2.74 -1.95
C LYS A 19 12.02 -1.72 -1.44
N ARG A 20 10.74 -2.07 -1.39
CA ARG A 20 9.68 -1.19 -0.84
C ARG A 20 9.79 -1.05 0.67
N GLU A 21 10.18 -2.09 1.39
CA GLU A 21 10.44 -2.00 2.83
C GLU A 21 11.53 -0.97 3.16
N SER A 22 12.61 -0.95 2.38
CA SER A 22 13.68 0.06 2.53
C SER A 22 13.15 1.49 2.31
N LEU A 23 12.33 1.69 1.27
CA LEU A 23 11.71 3.00 0.99
C LEU A 23 10.69 3.42 2.06
N LEU A 24 9.92 2.46 2.59
CA LEU A 24 8.98 2.68 3.69
C LEU A 24 9.71 3.07 4.98
N ARG A 25 10.77 2.34 5.34
CA ARG A 25 11.61 2.64 6.52
C ARG A 25 12.34 3.98 6.39
N GLY A 26 12.65 4.40 5.18
CA GLY A 26 13.25 5.71 4.90
C GLY A 26 12.24 6.85 4.78
N GLU A 27 10.96 6.64 5.14
CA GLU A 27 9.89 7.65 5.07
C GLU A 27 9.70 8.28 3.68
N GLN A 28 10.09 7.55 2.62
CA GLN A 28 10.03 8.06 1.25
C GLN A 28 8.70 7.75 0.55
N VAL A 29 7.81 7.00 1.20
CA VAL A 29 6.54 6.51 0.65
C VAL A 29 5.38 7.24 1.30
N PHE A 30 4.49 7.77 0.47
CA PHE A 30 3.27 8.48 0.88
C PHE A 30 2.04 7.67 0.48
N GLY A 31 1.04 7.66 1.35
CA GLY A 31 -0.29 7.14 1.09
C GLY A 31 -1.30 8.28 1.00
N HIS A 32 -2.21 8.21 0.03
CA HIS A 32 -3.36 9.10 -0.06
C HIS A 32 -4.54 8.53 0.73
N MET A 33 -5.40 9.39 1.31
CA MET A 33 -6.55 8.92 2.10
C MET A 33 -7.51 8.02 1.30
N PHE A 34 -7.66 8.25 0.00
CA PHE A 34 -8.49 7.39 -0.85
C PHE A 34 -7.89 6.00 -1.07
N VAL A 35 -6.56 5.90 -1.21
CA VAL A 35 -5.86 4.60 -1.28
C VAL A 35 -6.07 3.81 0.01
N LEU A 36 -6.04 4.48 1.17
CA LEU A 36 -6.36 3.84 2.45
C LEU A 36 -7.81 3.33 2.48
N GLY A 37 -8.76 4.11 1.95
CA GLY A 37 -10.16 3.71 1.82
C GLY A 37 -10.34 2.47 0.94
N GLU A 38 -9.69 2.41 -0.21
CA GLU A 38 -9.73 1.24 -1.09
C GLU A 38 -9.17 -0.02 -0.42
N LEU A 39 -8.05 0.11 0.31
CA LEU A 39 -7.46 -0.98 1.08
C LEU A 39 -8.40 -1.47 2.20
N ALA A 40 -9.08 -0.56 2.90
CA ALA A 40 -10.07 -0.91 3.91
C ALA A 40 -11.25 -1.68 3.31
N CYS A 41 -11.73 -1.27 2.13
CA CYS A 41 -12.78 -1.95 1.40
C CYS A 41 -12.35 -3.32 0.84
N GLY A 42 -11.05 -3.55 0.64
CA GLY A 42 -10.51 -4.76 0.03
C GLY A 42 -10.74 -6.06 0.82
N ASN A 43 -11.15 -5.98 2.10
CA ASN A 43 -11.45 -7.13 2.96
C ASN A 43 -12.92 -7.23 3.37
N LEU A 44 -13.82 -6.46 2.75
CA LEU A 44 -15.25 -6.56 3.01
C LEU A 44 -15.77 -7.93 2.53
N ARG A 45 -16.48 -8.64 3.41
CA ARG A 45 -17.18 -9.89 3.05
C ARG A 45 -18.35 -9.52 2.13
N ASN A 46 -18.45 -10.21 0.99
CA ASN A 46 -19.52 -10.05 -0.02
C ASN A 46 -19.33 -8.85 -0.99
N ARG A 47 -18.17 -8.80 -1.66
CA ARG A 47 -17.84 -7.86 -2.75
C ARG A 47 -18.52 -8.22 -4.06
#